data_AF-A0A398E1W1-F1
#
_entry.id   AF-A0A398E1W1-F1
#
_cell.length_a   1.000
_cell.length_b   1.000
_cell.length_c   1.000
_cell.angle_alpha   90.00
_cell.angle_beta   90.00
_cell.angle_gamma   90.00
#
_symmetry.space_group_name_H-M   'P 1'
#
loop_
_entity.id
_entity.type
_entity.pdbx_description
1 polymer ?
#
loop_
_entity_poly.entity_id
_entity_poly.type
_entity_poly.pdbx_seq_one_letter_code
_entity_poly.pdbx_strand_id
1 'polypeptide(L)' 'ATGTMEWSHVKPALRRATIANLVVPVFVGSSFRNKGIQPLLDGIIDYLPSPLDVKPAVGKIPGTDEKVDVMSDVSGPLV' A
#
# COMPACT_ATOMS: atom_id res chain seq x y z
N ALA A 1 6.82 22.02 -24.90
CA ALA A 1 7.82 21.76 -23.84
C ALA A 1 7.65 20.31 -23.40
N THR A 2 8.42 19.39 -23.97
CA THR A 2 8.33 17.97 -23.64
C THR A 2 9.32 17.73 -22.49
N GLY A 3 8.86 17.93 -21.26
CA GLY A 3 9.65 17.63 -20.07
C GLY A 3 9.73 16.12 -19.90
N THR A 4 10.89 15.53 -20.12
CA THR A 4 11.18 14.14 -19.77
C THR A 4 11.06 14.01 -18.25
N MET A 5 10.06 13.29 -17.77
CA MET A 5 9.94 12.94 -16.35
C MET A 5 10.79 11.70 -16.06
N GLU A 6 11.69 11.84 -15.10
CA GLU A 6 12.44 10.71 -14.56
C GLU A 6 11.53 9.74 -13.80
N TRP A 7 11.80 8.43 -13.92
CA TRP A 7 11.02 7.37 -13.27
C TRP A 7 10.95 7.51 -11.74
N SER A 8 11.94 8.17 -11.14
CA SER A 8 12.02 8.48 -9.72
C SER A 8 10.86 9.36 -9.22
N HIS A 9 10.24 10.16 -10.10
CA HIS A 9 9.09 11.00 -9.76
C HIS A 9 7.75 10.33 -10.09
N VAL A 10 7.74 9.48 -11.12
CA VAL A 10 6.53 8.80 -11.60
C VAL A 10 6.05 7.75 -10.59
N LYS A 11 6.96 6.88 -10.10
CA LYS A 11 6.59 5.80 -9.18
C LYS A 11 5.97 6.31 -7.86
N PRO A 12 6.57 7.31 -7.17
CA PRO A 12 5.96 7.85 -5.94
C PRO A 12 4.64 8.56 -6.18
N ALA A 13 4.47 9.24 -7.31
CA ALA A 13 3.20 9.88 -7.67
C ALA A 13 2.10 8.83 -7.88
N LEU A 14 2.40 7.76 -8.62
CA LEU A 14 1.46 6.67 -8.86
C LEU A 14 1.13 5.93 -7.56
N ARG A 15 2.12 5.66 -6.69
CA ARG A 15 1.91 5.09 -5.36
C ARG A 15 0.91 5.91 -4.53
N ARG A 16 1.08 7.23 -4.45
CA ARG A 16 0.14 8.12 -3.74
C ARG A 16 -1.27 8.03 -4.31
N ALA A 17 -1.40 8.02 -5.64
CA ALA A 17 -2.70 7.88 -6.30
C ALA A 17 -3.34 6.51 -6.05
N THR A 18 -2.56 5.43 -6.03
CA THR A 18 -3.01 4.07 -5.72
C THR A 18 -3.50 3.95 -4.27
N ILE A 19 -2.73 4.45 -3.30
CA ILE A 19 -3.09 4.42 -1.87
C ILE A 19 -4.36 5.26 -1.61
N ALA A 20 -4.52 6.37 -2.32
CA ALA A 20 -5.73 7.19 -2.27
C ALA A 20 -6.94 6.59 -3.03
N ASN A 21 -6.80 5.39 -3.61
CA ASN A 21 -7.81 4.72 -4.44
C ASN A 21 -8.28 5.55 -5.66
N LEU A 22 -7.42 6.41 -6.20
CA LEU A 22 -7.74 7.22 -7.39
C LEU A 22 -7.37 6.50 -8.70
N VAL A 23 -6.41 5.58 -8.64
CA VAL A 23 -5.92 4.81 -9.78
C VAL A 23 -5.67 3.37 -9.33
N VAL A 24 -5.88 2.42 -10.24
CA VAL A 24 -5.60 1.00 -10.03
C VAL A 24 -4.58 0.53 -11.09
N PRO A 25 -3.30 0.34 -10.72
CA PRO A 25 -2.29 -0.18 -11.65
C PRO A 25 -2.65 -1.59 -12.12
N VAL A 26 -2.71 -1.80 -13.44
CA VAL A 26 -3.03 -3.11 -14.04
C VAL A 26 -1.75 -3.77 -14.58
N PHE A 27 -1.51 -5.00 -14.15
CA PHE A 27 -0.43 -5.84 -14.63
C PHE A 27 -0.99 -6.99 -15.46
N VAL A 28 -0.23 -7.43 -16.46
CA VAL A 28 -0.60 -8.58 -17.32
C VAL A 28 0.44 -9.69 -17.19
N GLY A 29 -0.01 -10.93 -17.23
CA GLY A 29 0.86 -12.09 -17.05
C GLY A 29 0.13 -13.42 -17.18
N SER A 30 0.90 -14.51 -17.14
CA SER A 30 0.40 -15.87 -17.10
C SER A 30 1.19 -16.61 -16.03
N SER A 31 0.61 -16.74 -14.84
CA SER A 31 1.21 -17.45 -13.70
C SER A 31 1.56 -18.89 -14.07
N PHE A 32 0.66 -19.59 -14.77
CA PHE A 32 0.87 -20.96 -15.25
C PHE A 32 2.12 -21.13 -16.13
N ARG A 33 2.48 -20.11 -16.91
CA ARG A 33 3.67 -20.12 -17.78
C ARG A 33 4.86 -19.36 -17.19
N ASN A 34 4.80 -19.01 -15.90
CA ASN A 34 5.82 -18.22 -15.20
C ASN A 34 6.14 -16.87 -15.87
N LYS A 35 5.15 -16.23 -16.50
CA LYS A 35 5.32 -14.92 -17.17
C LYS A 35 4.66 -13.81 -16.38
N GLY A 36 5.38 -12.70 -16.15
CA GLY A 36 4.86 -11.51 -15.47
C GLY A 36 4.93 -11.56 -13.94
N ILE A 37 5.48 -12.62 -13.35
CA ILE A 37 5.60 -12.76 -11.89
C ILE A 37 6.59 -11.73 -11.31
N GLN A 38 7.77 -11.57 -11.91
CA GLN A 38 8.77 -10.60 -11.40
C GLN A 38 8.25 -9.15 -11.48
N PRO A 39 7.72 -8.67 -12.63
CA PRO A 39 7.13 -7.32 -12.69
C PRO A 39 5.96 -7.11 -11.73
N LEU A 40 5.17 -8.16 -11.45
CA LEU A 40 4.10 -8.11 -10.45
C LEU A 40 4.66 -7.93 -9.03
N LEU A 41 5.72 -8.67 -8.67
CA LEU A 41 6.38 -8.54 -7.37
C LEU A 41 7.01 -7.16 -7.18
N ASP A 42 7.65 -6.62 -8.23
CA ASP A 42 8.17 -5.25 -8.20
C ASP A 42 7.04 -4.23 -8.00
N GLY A 43 5.91 -4.44 -8.70
CA GLY A 43 4.71 -3.62 -8.58
C GLY A 43 4.09 -3.64 -7.18
N ILE A 44 4.16 -4.78 -6.47
CA ILE A 44 3.72 -4.90 -5.08
C ILE A 44 4.52 -3.94 -4.18
N ILE A 45 5.84 -3.94 -4.31
CA ILE A 45 6.72 -3.08 -3.51
C ILE A 45 6.49 -1.60 -3.87
N ASP A 46 6.38 -1.30 -5.17
CA ASP A 46 6.24 0.07 -5.65
C ASP A 46 4.89 0.69 -5.24
N TYR A 47 3.78 -0.06 -5.34
CA TYR A 47 2.44 0.54 -5.31
C TYR A 47 1.54 0.13 -4.14
N LEU A 48 1.76 -1.01 -3.47
CA LEU A 48 0.91 -1.42 -2.35
C LEU A 48 1.28 -0.70 -1.04
N PRO A 49 0.29 -0.34 -0.21
CA PRO A 49 0.54 0.36 1.05
C PRO A 49 1.30 -0.51 2.05
N SER A 50 2.15 0.15 2.83
CA SER A 50 2.67 -0.38 4.10
C SER A 50 1.60 -0.27 5.19
N PRO A 51 1.65 -1.04 6.28
CA PRO A 51 0.79 -0.83 7.45
C PRO A 51 0.79 0.61 7.99
N LEU A 52 1.90 1.34 7.79
CA LEU A 52 2.04 2.75 8.18
C LEU A 52 1.32 3.73 7.24
N ASP A 53 0.98 3.30 6.02
CA ASP A 53 0.33 4.14 5.01
C ASP A 53 -1.20 4.10 5.12
N VAL A 54 -1.75 3.20 5.93
CA VAL A 54 -3.19 3.01 6.12
C VAL A 54 -3.64 3.48 7.49
N LYS A 55 -4.95 3.74 7.65
CA LYS A 55 -5.52 4.10 8.94
C LYS A 55 -5.35 2.95 9.94
N PRO A 56 -5.03 3.24 11.22
CA PRO A 56 -5.01 2.26 12.28
C PRO A 56 -6.33 1.48 12.38
N ALA A 57 -6.24 0.25 12.87
CA ALA A 57 -7.43 -0.51 13.19
C ALA A 57 -8.17 0.12 14.37
N VAL A 58 -9.49 0.07 14.39
CA VAL A 58 -10.30 0.61 15.49
C VAL A 58 -10.69 -0.52 16.42
N GLY A 59 -10.17 -0.49 17.64
CA GLY A 59 -10.52 -1.39 18.73
C GLY A 59 -11.58 -0.81 19.66
N LYS A 60 -12.09 -1.65 20.57
CA LYS A 60 -13.00 -1.28 21.66
C LYS A 60 -12.43 -1.74 22.98
N ILE A 61 -12.41 -0.88 24.00
CA ILE A 61 -11.95 -1.27 25.33
C ILE A 61 -12.97 -2.25 25.96
N PRO A 62 -12.55 -3.41 26.47
CA PRO A 62 -13.46 -4.33 27.16
C PRO A 62 -14.20 -3.64 28.32
N GLY A 63 -15.53 -3.75 28.34
CA GLY A 63 -16.38 -3.19 29.40
C GLY A 63 -16.80 -1.73 29.22
N THR A 64 -16.33 -1.03 28.19
CA THR A 64 -16.81 0.33 27.83
C THR A 64 -17.16 0.41 26.35
N ASP A 65 -17.88 1.47 25.93
CA ASP A 65 -18.17 1.76 24.51
C ASP A 65 -17.11 2.65 23.83
N GLU A 66 -15.98 2.87 24.50
CA GLU A 66 -14.90 3.72 24.00
C GLU A 66 -14.12 3.03 22.88
N LYS A 67 -13.94 3.75 21.77
CA LYS A 67 -13.18 3.31 20.60
C LYS A 67 -11.76 3.84 20.69
N VAL A 68 -10.78 2.99 20.42
CA VAL A 68 -9.36 3.32 20.48
C VAL A 68 -8.68 2.91 19.19
N ASP A 69 -7.83 3.77 18.66
CA ASP A 69 -6.98 3.46 17.51
C ASP A 69 -5.83 2.53 17.93
N VAL A 70 -5.76 1.35 17.31
CA VAL A 70 -4.70 0.37 17.50
C VAL A 70 -3.58 0.66 16.51
N MET A 71 -2.58 1.38 16.97
CA MET A 71 -1.42 1.76 16.16
C MET A 71 -0.58 0.52 15.80
N SER A 72 -0.01 0.50 14.60
CA SER A 72 0.96 -0.51 14.17
C SER A 72 2.34 -0.22 14.75
N ASP A 73 2.50 -0.42 16.07
CA ASP A 73 3.75 -0.22 16.81
C ASP A 73 4.31 -1.55 17.34
N VAL A 74 5.59 -1.80 17.08
CA VAL A 74 6.33 -2.97 17.56
C VAL A 74 6.66 -2.91 19.05
N SER A 75 6.70 -1.72 19.66
CA SER A 75 6.92 -1.55 21.10
C SER A 75 5.63 -1.40 21.89
N GLY A 76 4.49 -1.37 21.20
CA GLY A 76 3.17 -1.22 21.78
C GLY A 76 2.66 -2.51 22.45
N PRO A 77 1.49 -2.42 23.11
CA PRO A 77 0.82 -3.61 23.64
C PRO A 77 0.43 -4.55 22.50
N LEU A 78 0.63 -5.86 22.71
CA LEU A 78 0.18 -6.89 21.76
C LEU A 78 -1.35 -6.99 21.81
N VAL A 79 -2.00 -6.70 20.68
CA VAL A 79 -3.46 -6.74 20.48
C VAL A 79 -3.82 -7.29 19.11
#